data_AF-A0A3Q8UXX8-F1
#
_entry.id   AF-A0A3Q8UXX8-F1
#
_cell.length_a   1.000
_cell.length_b   1.000
_cell.length_c   1.000
_cell.angle_alpha   90.00
_cell.angle_beta   90.00
_cell.angle_gamma   90.00
#
_symmetry.space_group_name_H-M   'P 1'
#
loop_
_entity.id
_entity.type
_entity.pdbx_description
1 polymer ?
#
loop_
_entity_poly.entity_id
_entity_poly.type
_entity_poly.pdbx_seq_one_letter_code
_entity_poly.pdbx_strand_id
1 'polypeptide(L)'
;MIGTGGAPAAADTSTQLPISSYRDMAVDGIHRQVFITDPFGGQVVVADYSGQVVKQFSGAAGAWGLALSEDSNTLYVALRDAGAIAEIDTATLQETARYDTGTGAGAYAGPTWLALAGGKVWFGYSVDTWSGDLGSLDLSGPEPVVTRAQAPRTFDGPPQIAAVPEDPSTLVAADHFSDATLVRYDVSSGRAVEQVRSHGPGPYGCASLNELALTPDARQVVLACASPYDHQAFRTADLSHDGFYTTDAYPNAVAFAPDGTLALGSDARHDDAWVYRPGYDAPLKAIDLGADRTVTGGLAWAPDHSRLFAVVTTYSSGPFTLKVLDDPAGQESTLLLDGPETAKRGQQITITGTLTPTTWLGAGTTVSLRRSTFADPAGVSLGTATVSPDGTLAFTDRPRTTGTVWYEAKYAGDGWLSPAESVALVEVFD
;
A
#
# COMPACT_ATOMS: atom_id res chain seq x y z
N MET A 1 37.41 -12.32 9.78
CA MET A 1 36.20 -12.73 9.04
C MET A 1 35.16 -13.12 10.09
N ILE A 2 34.29 -12.18 10.46
CA ILE A 2 33.13 -12.45 11.32
C ILE A 2 31.96 -12.04 10.44
N GLY A 3 31.28 -13.02 9.84
CA GLY A 3 30.08 -12.78 9.06
C GLY A 3 28.99 -12.31 10.02
N THR A 4 28.54 -11.08 9.85
CA THR A 4 27.22 -10.67 10.33
C THR A 4 26.20 -11.41 9.47
N GLY A 5 25.69 -12.53 9.99
CA GLY A 5 24.59 -13.25 9.38
C GLY A 5 23.38 -12.33 9.34
N GLY A 6 23.10 -11.78 8.16
CA GLY A 6 21.77 -11.24 7.87
C GLY A 6 20.76 -12.35 8.07
N ALA A 7 19.64 -12.04 8.72
CA ALA A 7 18.50 -12.94 8.70
C ALA A 7 18.19 -13.27 7.24
N PRO A 8 17.90 -14.54 6.89
CA PRO A 8 17.50 -14.86 5.53
C PRO A 8 16.27 -14.01 5.18
N ALA A 9 16.32 -13.28 4.08
CA ALA A 9 15.14 -12.63 3.52
C ALA A 9 14.05 -13.71 3.37
N ALA A 10 12.88 -13.47 3.95
CA ALA A 10 11.72 -14.31 3.66
C ALA A 10 11.44 -14.15 2.16
N ALA A 11 11.33 -15.28 1.46
CA ALA A 11 11.02 -15.27 0.04
C ALA A 11 9.51 -15.14 -0.16
N ASP A 12 9.12 -14.47 -1.23
CA ASP A 12 7.73 -14.35 -1.64
C ASP A 12 7.02 -15.71 -1.63
N THR A 13 5.78 -15.72 -1.16
CA THR A 13 4.96 -16.93 -1.11
C THR A 13 3.75 -16.81 -2.02
N SER A 14 3.21 -17.97 -2.43
CA SER A 14 2.05 -18.06 -3.31
C SER A 14 1.18 -19.21 -2.85
N THR A 15 -0.06 -18.91 -2.43
CA THR A 15 -1.02 -19.88 -1.94
C THR A 15 -2.34 -19.77 -2.70
N GLN A 16 -2.81 -20.88 -3.25
CA GLN A 16 -4.15 -20.92 -3.86
C GLN A 16 -5.22 -20.80 -2.76
N LEU A 17 -6.13 -19.85 -2.92
CA LEU A 17 -7.22 -19.58 -1.99
C LEU A 17 -8.40 -20.54 -2.26
N PRO A 18 -9.07 -21.05 -1.22
CA PRO A 18 -10.25 -21.91 -1.35
C PRO A 18 -11.53 -21.08 -1.57
N ILE A 19 -11.48 -20.13 -2.51
CA ILE A 19 -12.57 -19.19 -2.81
C ILE A 19 -13.05 -19.30 -4.25
N SER A 20 -14.32 -18.98 -4.46
CA SER A 20 -14.95 -18.97 -5.79
C SER A 20 -15.10 -17.57 -6.39
N SER A 21 -14.96 -16.55 -5.54
CA SER A 21 -15.03 -15.13 -5.88
C SER A 21 -14.18 -14.32 -4.90
N TYR A 22 -13.90 -13.07 -5.24
CA TYR A 22 -13.17 -12.13 -4.40
C TYR A 22 -13.89 -10.77 -4.41
N ARG A 23 -13.77 -10.01 -3.32
CA ARG A 23 -14.23 -8.62 -3.30
C ARG A 23 -13.36 -7.67 -2.49
N ASP A 24 -12.91 -8.08 -1.30
CA ASP A 24 -12.16 -7.21 -0.40
C ASP A 24 -11.16 -8.00 0.46
N MET A 25 -10.15 -7.31 0.99
CA MET A 25 -9.13 -7.83 1.87
C MET A 25 -8.77 -6.83 2.97
N ALA A 26 -8.66 -7.31 4.22
CA ALA A 26 -8.19 -6.51 5.35
C ALA A 26 -6.98 -7.19 6.01
N VAL A 27 -6.00 -6.38 6.43
CA VAL A 27 -4.73 -6.86 6.99
C VAL A 27 -4.62 -6.44 8.45
N ASP A 28 -4.54 -7.42 9.34
CA ASP A 28 -4.34 -7.21 10.78
C ASP A 28 -2.86 -7.34 11.13
N GLY A 29 -2.25 -6.21 11.50
CA GLY A 29 -0.85 -6.11 11.91
C GLY A 29 -0.55 -6.66 13.31
N ILE A 30 -1.54 -6.68 14.20
CA ILE A 30 -1.36 -7.11 15.59
C ILE A 30 -1.37 -8.63 15.69
N HIS A 31 -2.38 -9.27 15.09
CA HIS A 31 -2.47 -10.74 15.08
C HIS A 31 -1.77 -11.40 13.89
N ARG A 32 -1.26 -10.59 12.94
CA ARG A 32 -0.57 -11.02 11.70
C ARG A 32 -1.43 -11.93 10.84
N GLN A 33 -2.60 -11.44 10.49
CA GLN A 33 -3.62 -12.16 9.72
C GLN A 33 -4.12 -11.32 8.55
N VAL A 34 -4.62 -12.01 7.53
CA VAL A 34 -5.20 -11.42 6.33
C VAL A 34 -6.59 -12.02 6.13
N PHE A 35 -7.62 -11.17 6.15
CA PHE A 35 -9.01 -11.55 5.95
C PHE A 35 -9.41 -11.29 4.50
N ILE A 36 -10.06 -12.26 3.86
CA ILE A 36 -10.38 -12.23 2.43
C ILE A 36 -11.83 -12.66 2.24
N THR A 37 -12.64 -11.86 1.56
CA THR A 37 -14.06 -12.17 1.35
C THR A 37 -14.29 -13.00 0.08
N ASP A 38 -15.18 -13.98 0.16
CA ASP A 38 -15.72 -14.75 -0.97
C ASP A 38 -17.25 -14.61 -1.02
N PRO A 39 -17.76 -13.54 -1.67
CA PRO A 39 -19.20 -13.25 -1.66
C PRO A 39 -20.06 -14.42 -2.18
N PHE A 40 -19.67 -15.04 -3.28
CA PHE A 40 -20.43 -16.12 -3.93
C PHE A 40 -20.22 -17.49 -3.29
N GLY A 41 -19.08 -17.72 -2.65
CA GLY A 41 -18.90 -18.88 -1.76
C GLY A 41 -19.59 -18.72 -0.40
N GLY A 42 -19.98 -17.49 -0.04
CA GLY A 42 -20.67 -17.17 1.21
C GLY A 42 -19.76 -17.34 2.44
N GLN A 43 -18.49 -16.95 2.31
CA GLN A 43 -17.47 -17.16 3.34
C GLN A 43 -16.45 -16.02 3.43
N VAL A 44 -15.73 -15.99 4.55
CA VAL A 44 -14.49 -15.20 4.74
C VAL A 44 -13.35 -16.16 5.03
N VAL A 45 -12.26 -16.04 4.29
CA VAL A 45 -11.02 -16.82 4.48
C VAL A 45 -10.04 -15.99 5.30
N VAL A 46 -9.33 -16.63 6.21
CA VAL A 46 -8.23 -16.01 6.96
C VAL A 46 -6.94 -16.73 6.63
N ALA A 47 -5.93 -15.97 6.21
CA ALA A 47 -4.57 -16.42 6.04
C ALA A 47 -3.63 -15.79 7.08
N ASP A 48 -2.50 -16.43 7.36
CA ASP A 48 -1.40 -15.81 8.08
C ASP A 48 -0.52 -14.95 7.14
N TYR A 49 0.47 -14.25 7.69
CA TYR A 49 1.40 -13.42 6.92
C TYR A 49 2.35 -14.20 5.99
N SER A 50 2.38 -15.54 6.07
CA SER A 50 3.05 -16.37 5.06
C SER A 50 2.12 -16.80 3.92
N GLY A 51 0.85 -16.37 3.98
CA GLY A 51 -0.18 -16.67 3.01
C GLY A 51 -0.86 -18.02 3.24
N GLN A 52 -0.61 -18.70 4.36
CA GLN A 52 -1.25 -19.99 4.64
C GLN A 52 -2.64 -19.79 5.22
N VAL A 53 -3.64 -20.49 4.68
CA VAL A 53 -5.02 -20.41 5.17
C VAL A 53 -5.13 -21.07 6.55
N VAL A 54 -5.52 -20.29 7.55
CA VAL A 54 -5.66 -20.74 8.95
C VAL A 54 -7.12 -20.90 9.39
N LYS A 55 -8.07 -20.23 8.71
CA LYS A 55 -9.50 -20.29 9.05
C LYS A 55 -10.38 -20.01 7.83
N GLN A 56 -11.59 -20.56 7.86
CA GLN A 56 -12.68 -20.20 6.95
C GLN A 56 -13.96 -20.01 7.79
N PHE A 57 -14.60 -18.86 7.65
CA PHE A 57 -15.89 -18.56 8.24
C PHE A 57 -16.99 -18.84 7.22
N SER A 58 -17.80 -19.87 7.46
CA SER A 58 -19.03 -20.11 6.68
C SER A 58 -20.19 -19.29 7.25
N GLY A 59 -21.28 -19.15 6.48
CA GLY A 59 -22.45 -18.36 6.91
C GLY A 59 -22.30 -16.85 6.69
N ALA A 60 -21.32 -16.45 5.87
CA ALA A 60 -21.07 -15.08 5.46
C ALA A 60 -21.65 -14.84 4.05
N ALA A 61 -22.96 -15.10 3.88
CA ALA A 61 -23.64 -14.97 2.60
C ALA A 61 -23.49 -13.54 2.03
N GLY A 62 -22.87 -13.42 0.86
CA GLY A 62 -22.55 -12.13 0.25
C GLY A 62 -21.50 -11.32 1.02
N ALA A 63 -20.53 -11.97 1.69
CA ALA A 63 -19.38 -11.30 2.29
C ALA A 63 -18.72 -10.38 1.25
N TRP A 64 -18.80 -9.07 1.47
CA TRP A 64 -18.44 -8.08 0.47
C TRP A 64 -17.27 -7.23 0.95
N GLY A 65 -17.52 -6.11 1.62
CA GLY A 65 -16.51 -5.24 2.20
C GLY A 65 -16.17 -5.60 3.64
N LEU A 66 -14.96 -5.23 4.05
CA LEU A 66 -14.39 -5.41 5.37
C LEU A 66 -14.05 -4.07 6.01
N ALA A 67 -14.11 -3.99 7.34
CA ALA A 67 -13.50 -2.91 8.09
C ALA A 67 -12.90 -3.44 9.38
N LEU A 68 -11.60 -3.23 9.58
CA LEU A 68 -10.87 -3.64 10.78
C LEU A 68 -10.80 -2.46 11.76
N SER A 69 -11.11 -2.70 13.04
CA SER A 69 -10.95 -1.69 14.10
C SER A 69 -9.50 -1.27 14.26
N GLU A 70 -9.27 -0.02 14.67
CA GLU A 70 -7.92 0.56 14.83
C GLU A 70 -7.06 -0.23 15.83
N ASP A 71 -7.69 -0.79 16.86
CA ASP A 71 -7.04 -1.64 17.86
C ASP A 71 -6.86 -3.11 17.42
N SER A 72 -7.20 -3.42 16.16
CA SER A 72 -7.19 -4.76 15.58
C SER A 72 -8.08 -5.78 16.30
N ASN A 73 -8.93 -5.41 17.25
CA ASN A 73 -9.73 -6.39 18.02
C ASN A 73 -10.95 -6.93 17.26
N THR A 74 -11.48 -6.14 16.33
CA THR A 74 -12.77 -6.41 15.70
C THR A 74 -12.71 -6.24 14.20
N LEU A 75 -13.11 -7.26 13.47
CA LEU A 75 -13.38 -7.19 12.04
C LEU A 75 -14.89 -7.10 11.81
N TYR A 76 -15.32 -6.07 11.09
CA TYR A 76 -16.68 -5.95 10.57
C TYR A 76 -16.73 -6.48 9.14
N VAL A 77 -17.78 -7.25 8.83
CA VAL A 77 -17.99 -7.85 7.50
C VAL A 77 -19.37 -7.46 6.99
N ALA A 78 -19.44 -6.80 5.83
CA ALA A 78 -20.69 -6.55 5.15
C ALA A 78 -21.19 -7.85 4.52
N LEU A 79 -22.36 -8.31 4.94
CA LEU A 79 -23.01 -9.52 4.43
C LEU A 79 -24.17 -9.12 3.55
N ARG A 80 -23.84 -8.80 2.29
CA ARG A 80 -24.76 -8.21 1.32
C ARG A 80 -26.01 -9.05 1.08
N ASP A 81 -25.86 -10.35 0.95
CA ASP A 81 -27.02 -11.19 0.64
C ASP A 81 -27.82 -11.54 1.89
N ALA A 82 -27.20 -11.43 3.07
CA ALA A 82 -27.85 -11.58 4.37
C ALA A 82 -28.53 -10.29 4.89
N GLY A 83 -28.23 -9.12 4.31
CA GLY A 83 -28.76 -7.84 4.79
C GLY A 83 -28.22 -7.44 6.17
N ALA A 84 -26.98 -7.81 6.48
CA ALA A 84 -26.42 -7.66 7.83
C ALA A 84 -24.95 -7.24 7.82
N ILE A 85 -24.46 -6.78 8.96
CA ILE A 85 -23.03 -6.63 9.26
C ILE A 85 -22.68 -7.64 10.35
N ALA A 86 -21.71 -8.52 10.10
CA ALA A 86 -21.16 -9.41 11.12
C ALA A 86 -19.97 -8.75 11.82
N GLU A 87 -19.79 -9.08 13.08
CA GLU A 87 -18.67 -8.68 13.93
C GLU A 87 -17.89 -9.94 14.30
N ILE A 88 -16.57 -9.91 14.07
CA ILE A 88 -15.67 -11.03 14.33
C ILE A 88 -14.56 -10.54 15.26
N ASP A 89 -14.36 -11.24 16.37
CA ASP A 89 -13.18 -11.07 17.23
C ASP A 89 -11.96 -11.69 16.54
N THR A 90 -10.94 -10.88 16.29
CA THR A 90 -9.75 -11.25 15.48
C THR A 90 -8.78 -12.16 16.25
N ALA A 91 -8.76 -12.07 17.58
CA ALA A 91 -7.90 -12.89 18.42
C ALA A 91 -8.40 -14.34 18.51
N THR A 92 -9.72 -14.51 18.67
CA THR A 92 -10.38 -15.81 18.83
C THR A 92 -10.91 -16.37 17.52
N LEU A 93 -11.03 -15.53 16.49
CA LEU A 93 -11.62 -15.86 15.19
C LEU A 93 -13.03 -16.44 15.34
N GLN A 94 -13.90 -15.71 16.06
CA GLN A 94 -15.30 -16.05 16.27
C GLN A 94 -16.20 -14.86 15.96
N GLU A 95 -17.34 -15.14 15.32
CA GLU A 95 -18.39 -14.13 15.18
C GLU A 95 -18.99 -13.84 16.55
N THR A 96 -18.89 -12.59 17.00
CA THR A 96 -19.38 -12.13 18.32
C THR A 96 -20.77 -11.53 18.22
N ALA A 97 -21.10 -10.93 17.08
CA ALA A 97 -22.39 -10.29 16.85
C ALA A 97 -22.74 -10.23 15.37
N ARG A 98 -24.04 -9.99 15.13
CA ARG A 98 -24.59 -9.77 13.79
C ARG A 98 -25.72 -8.76 13.86
N TYR A 99 -25.63 -7.73 13.04
CA TYR A 99 -26.52 -6.57 13.07
C TYR A 99 -27.33 -6.49 11.76
N ASP A 100 -28.65 -6.57 11.87
CA ASP A 100 -29.56 -6.33 10.73
C ASP A 100 -29.49 -4.85 10.33
N THR A 101 -29.17 -4.57 9.06
CA THR A 101 -29.09 -3.20 8.54
C THR A 101 -30.46 -2.65 8.12
N GLY A 102 -31.49 -3.48 8.15
CA GLY A 102 -32.85 -3.18 7.70
C GLY A 102 -32.97 -3.04 6.19
N THR A 103 -31.91 -3.28 5.42
CA THR A 103 -31.91 -3.18 3.94
C THR A 103 -32.56 -4.40 3.27
N GLY A 104 -32.77 -5.48 4.03
CA GLY A 104 -33.39 -6.71 3.56
C GLY A 104 -32.37 -7.74 3.07
N ALA A 105 -32.81 -8.99 2.96
CA ALA A 105 -32.01 -10.11 2.48
C ALA A 105 -32.29 -10.40 0.99
N GLY A 106 -31.29 -10.94 0.31
CA GLY A 106 -31.35 -11.29 -1.11
C GLY A 106 -30.27 -10.61 -1.94
N ALA A 107 -30.06 -11.13 -3.15
CA ALA A 107 -29.08 -10.57 -4.07
C ALA A 107 -29.37 -9.08 -4.28
N TYR A 108 -28.34 -8.24 -4.14
CA TYR A 108 -28.40 -6.79 -4.34
C TYR A 108 -29.12 -5.98 -3.24
N ALA A 109 -29.49 -6.56 -2.09
CA ALA A 109 -30.29 -5.86 -1.06
C ALA A 109 -29.52 -5.40 0.19
N GLY A 110 -28.29 -5.87 0.42
CA GLY A 110 -27.55 -5.60 1.67
C GLY A 110 -26.46 -4.53 1.61
N PRO A 111 -25.76 -4.32 2.75
CA PRO A 111 -24.56 -3.49 2.80
C PRO A 111 -23.46 -4.08 1.91
N THR A 112 -22.62 -3.23 1.32
CA THR A 112 -21.52 -3.64 0.44
C THR A 112 -20.16 -3.25 1.01
N TRP A 113 -19.84 -1.96 1.03
CA TRP A 113 -18.53 -1.46 1.48
C TRP A 113 -18.65 -0.89 2.88
N LEU A 114 -17.61 -1.08 3.69
CA LEU A 114 -17.55 -0.63 5.09
C LEU A 114 -16.39 0.34 5.30
N ALA A 115 -16.57 1.31 6.20
CA ALA A 115 -15.49 2.16 6.68
C ALA A 115 -15.77 2.59 8.13
N LEU A 116 -14.71 2.73 8.94
CA LEU A 116 -14.82 3.25 10.30
C LEU A 116 -14.50 4.74 10.32
N ALA A 117 -15.45 5.56 10.76
CA ALA A 117 -15.28 7.00 10.91
C ALA A 117 -16.28 7.57 11.92
N GLY A 118 -15.89 8.61 12.66
CA GLY A 118 -16.75 9.30 13.62
C GLY A 118 -17.33 8.39 14.70
N GLY A 119 -16.61 7.33 15.07
CA GLY A 119 -17.06 6.32 16.05
C GLY A 119 -18.20 5.42 15.57
N LYS A 120 -18.40 5.28 14.25
CA LYS A 120 -19.43 4.42 13.65
C LYS A 120 -18.83 3.54 12.56
N VAL A 121 -19.52 2.44 12.27
CA VAL A 121 -19.33 1.67 11.03
C VAL A 121 -20.24 2.29 9.97
N TRP A 122 -19.68 2.91 8.96
CA TRP A 122 -20.41 3.39 7.78
C TRP A 122 -20.54 2.27 6.77
N PHE A 123 -21.63 2.27 5.99
CA PHE A 123 -21.84 1.30 4.93
C PHE A 123 -22.55 1.90 3.71
N GLY A 124 -22.10 1.50 2.52
CA GLY A 124 -22.87 1.69 1.27
C GLY A 124 -23.91 0.60 1.10
N TYR A 125 -25.09 0.92 0.54
CA TYR A 125 -26.10 -0.09 0.19
C TYR A 125 -26.94 0.35 -1.00
N SER A 126 -27.58 -0.63 -1.66
CA SER A 126 -28.50 -0.40 -2.77
C SER A 126 -29.89 -0.05 -2.24
N VAL A 127 -30.48 1.02 -2.75
CA VAL A 127 -31.90 1.36 -2.50
C VAL A 127 -32.79 0.64 -3.50
N ASP A 128 -32.36 0.60 -4.76
CA ASP A 128 -32.97 -0.15 -5.84
C ASP A 128 -31.91 -0.55 -6.89
N THR A 129 -32.36 -0.95 -8.09
CA THR A 129 -31.46 -1.39 -9.18
C THR A 129 -30.52 -0.29 -9.69
N TRP A 130 -30.88 0.98 -9.48
CA TRP A 130 -30.19 2.11 -10.11
C TRP A 130 -29.64 3.11 -9.10
N SER A 131 -30.01 3.01 -7.82
CA SER A 131 -29.61 3.98 -6.81
C SER A 131 -29.03 3.32 -5.56
N GLY A 132 -28.03 3.96 -4.98
CA GLY A 132 -27.50 3.62 -3.68
C GLY A 132 -27.45 4.80 -2.73
N ASP A 133 -27.09 4.48 -1.50
CA ASP A 133 -27.18 5.38 -0.37
C ASP A 133 -26.18 4.95 0.72
N LEU A 134 -26.01 5.80 1.72
CA LEU A 134 -25.16 5.57 2.88
C LEU A 134 -26.02 5.24 4.11
N GLY A 135 -25.53 4.30 4.89
CA GLY A 135 -26.00 4.00 6.23
C GLY A 135 -24.87 4.01 7.24
N SER A 136 -25.22 3.97 8.53
CA SER A 136 -24.28 3.89 9.63
C SER A 136 -24.81 2.97 10.74
N LEU A 137 -23.92 2.23 11.37
CA LEU A 137 -24.14 1.44 12.56
C LEU A 137 -23.37 2.08 13.73
N ASP A 138 -24.11 2.46 14.76
CA ASP A 138 -23.59 3.04 15.99
C ASP A 138 -23.58 1.98 17.10
N LEU A 139 -22.39 1.72 17.65
CA LEU A 139 -22.15 0.74 18.71
C LEU A 139 -21.77 1.40 20.05
N SER A 140 -21.89 2.73 20.15
CA SER A 140 -21.49 3.48 21.35
C SER A 140 -22.45 3.32 22.54
N GLY A 141 -23.69 2.91 22.27
CA GLY A 141 -24.74 2.69 23.26
C GLY A 141 -24.86 1.22 23.70
N PRO A 142 -25.69 0.94 24.71
CA PRO A 142 -25.98 -0.44 25.14
C PRO A 142 -26.75 -1.25 24.08
N GLU A 143 -27.38 -0.57 23.12
CA GLU A 143 -28.06 -1.18 21.97
C GLU A 143 -27.47 -0.60 20.67
N PRO A 144 -27.14 -1.47 19.69
CA PRO A 144 -26.73 -1.04 18.36
C PRO A 144 -27.82 -0.24 17.65
N VAL A 145 -27.47 0.89 17.02
CA VAL A 145 -28.42 1.73 16.27
C VAL A 145 -28.01 1.81 14.80
N VAL A 146 -28.87 1.31 13.92
CA VAL A 146 -28.72 1.47 12.47
C VAL A 146 -29.49 2.69 11.98
N THR A 147 -28.81 3.53 11.20
CA THR A 147 -29.40 4.69 10.51
C THR A 147 -29.15 4.57 9.02
N ARG A 148 -30.20 4.72 8.22
CA ARG A 148 -30.17 4.70 6.73
C ARG A 148 -30.53 6.07 6.17
N ALA A 149 -30.47 6.19 4.85
CA ALA A 149 -30.82 7.40 4.11
C ALA A 149 -29.96 8.61 4.50
N GLN A 150 -28.64 8.40 4.56
CA GLN A 150 -27.67 9.44 4.90
C GLN A 150 -27.17 10.21 3.66
N ALA A 151 -27.36 9.69 2.45
CA ALA A 151 -27.00 10.31 1.17
C ALA A 151 -28.02 9.99 0.05
N PRO A 152 -29.33 10.23 0.25
CA PRO A 152 -30.38 9.70 -0.62
C PRO A 152 -30.25 10.18 -2.06
N ARG A 153 -30.33 9.24 -3.02
CA ARG A 153 -30.28 9.47 -4.47
C ARG A 153 -29.03 10.22 -4.95
N THR A 154 -27.92 10.05 -4.23
CA THR A 154 -26.63 10.63 -4.61
C THR A 154 -25.88 9.76 -5.60
N PHE A 155 -25.97 8.45 -5.42
CA PHE A 155 -25.13 7.47 -6.09
C PHE A 155 -25.95 6.59 -7.01
N ASP A 156 -25.39 6.29 -8.18
CA ASP A 156 -25.92 5.25 -9.05
C ASP A 156 -25.47 3.90 -8.48
N GLY A 157 -26.33 3.20 -7.76
CA GLY A 157 -25.98 1.98 -7.01
C GLY A 157 -25.08 2.19 -5.77
N PRO A 158 -24.71 1.09 -5.08
CA PRO A 158 -24.15 1.15 -3.74
C PRO A 158 -22.71 1.71 -3.76
N PRO A 159 -22.44 2.85 -3.11
CA PRO A 159 -21.13 3.47 -3.17
C PRO A 159 -20.07 2.63 -2.44
N GLN A 160 -18.85 2.63 -2.98
CA GLN A 160 -17.63 2.37 -2.23
C GLN A 160 -17.41 3.50 -1.23
N ILE A 161 -16.82 3.18 -0.09
CA ILE A 161 -16.52 4.16 0.96
C ILE A 161 -15.12 3.97 1.50
N ALA A 162 -14.45 5.08 1.80
CA ALA A 162 -13.12 5.10 2.36
C ALA A 162 -13.03 6.14 3.49
N ALA A 163 -12.29 5.80 4.54
CA ALA A 163 -11.92 6.65 5.65
C ALA A 163 -10.55 6.23 6.19
N VAL A 164 -9.86 7.13 6.88
CA VAL A 164 -8.57 6.85 7.53
C VAL A 164 -8.60 7.36 8.99
N PRO A 165 -7.91 6.69 9.92
CA PRO A 165 -7.96 7.03 11.35
C PRO A 165 -7.39 8.42 11.67
N GLU A 166 -6.50 8.95 10.85
CA GLU A 166 -5.86 10.26 11.03
C GLU A 166 -6.83 11.44 10.83
N ASP A 167 -7.91 11.25 10.07
CA ASP A 167 -9.03 12.19 9.96
C ASP A 167 -10.36 11.46 10.15
N PRO A 168 -10.75 11.16 11.41
CA PRO A 168 -11.93 10.37 11.69
C PRO A 168 -13.24 11.12 11.39
N SER A 169 -13.18 12.40 10.99
CA SER A 169 -14.36 13.19 10.64
C SER A 169 -14.65 13.19 9.14
N THR A 170 -13.72 12.73 8.29
CA THR A 170 -13.89 12.70 6.84
C THR A 170 -14.30 11.29 6.38
N LEU A 171 -15.35 11.23 5.56
CA LEU A 171 -15.74 10.03 4.82
C LEU A 171 -15.79 10.39 3.33
N VAL A 172 -15.15 9.58 2.48
CA VAL A 172 -15.25 9.71 1.02
C VAL A 172 -16.03 8.53 0.47
N ALA A 173 -16.91 8.80 -0.49
CA ALA A 173 -17.73 7.79 -1.12
C ALA A 173 -17.80 8.01 -2.64
N ALA A 174 -17.80 6.92 -3.39
CA ALA A 174 -18.02 6.97 -4.83
C ALA A 174 -18.73 5.75 -5.40
N ASP A 175 -19.53 5.95 -6.43
CA ASP A 175 -20.16 4.85 -7.16
C ASP A 175 -19.29 4.30 -8.31
N HIS A 176 -19.70 3.16 -8.85
CA HIS A 176 -18.91 2.37 -9.81
C HIS A 176 -19.53 2.27 -11.21
N PHE A 177 -20.53 3.10 -11.52
CA PHE A 177 -21.23 3.05 -12.82
C PHE A 177 -20.52 3.93 -13.87
N SER A 178 -21.24 4.39 -14.88
CA SER A 178 -20.67 4.91 -16.14
C SER A 178 -19.63 6.00 -15.92
N ASP A 179 -19.95 7.03 -15.15
CA ASP A 179 -19.03 8.07 -14.70
C ASP A 179 -19.25 8.23 -13.20
N ALA A 180 -18.19 7.97 -12.43
CA ALA A 180 -18.29 7.92 -10.98
C ALA A 180 -18.72 9.26 -10.39
N THR A 181 -19.61 9.23 -9.39
CA THR A 181 -19.89 10.37 -8.53
C THR A 181 -19.04 10.25 -7.27
N LEU A 182 -18.04 11.13 -7.09
CA LEU A 182 -17.18 11.21 -5.91
C LEU A 182 -17.69 12.28 -4.96
N VAL A 183 -17.85 11.94 -3.67
CA VAL A 183 -18.37 12.86 -2.66
C VAL A 183 -17.56 12.76 -1.37
N ARG A 184 -17.24 13.91 -0.76
CA ARG A 184 -16.72 14.00 0.60
C ARG A 184 -17.81 14.43 1.57
N TYR A 185 -17.90 13.74 2.68
CA TYR A 185 -18.77 14.04 3.81
C TYR A 185 -17.96 14.37 5.07
N ASP A 186 -18.50 15.28 5.87
CA ASP A 186 -18.15 15.42 7.29
C ASP A 186 -19.12 14.55 8.11
N VAL A 187 -18.58 13.64 8.91
CA VAL A 187 -19.32 12.71 9.76
C VAL A 187 -19.17 12.98 11.26
N SER A 188 -18.54 14.09 11.65
CA SER A 188 -18.29 14.46 13.06
C SER A 188 -19.57 14.62 13.89
N SER A 189 -20.69 14.95 13.24
CA SER A 189 -22.01 15.06 13.87
C SER A 189 -22.72 13.71 14.07
N GLY A 190 -22.13 12.62 13.59
CA GLY A 190 -22.77 11.30 13.49
C GLY A 190 -23.75 11.15 12.32
N ARG A 191 -23.86 12.17 11.46
CA ARG A 191 -24.60 12.17 10.19
C ARG A 191 -23.64 12.48 9.05
N ALA A 192 -23.90 11.95 7.86
CA ALA A 192 -23.12 12.31 6.67
C ALA A 192 -23.55 13.68 6.16
N VAL A 193 -22.72 14.70 6.38
CA VAL A 193 -22.96 16.06 5.89
C VAL A 193 -22.10 16.28 4.65
N GLU A 194 -22.73 16.34 3.49
CA GLU A 194 -22.03 16.57 2.21
C GLU A 194 -21.25 17.90 2.25
N GLN A 195 -19.96 17.85 1.95
CA GLN A 195 -19.09 19.02 1.86
C GLN A 195 -18.84 19.42 0.42
N VAL A 196 -18.50 18.44 -0.43
CA VAL A 196 -18.18 18.64 -1.85
C VAL A 196 -18.49 17.37 -2.63
N ARG A 197 -18.96 17.56 -3.87
CA ARG A 197 -19.29 16.50 -4.83
C ARG A 197 -18.68 16.79 -6.19
N SER A 198 -18.33 15.74 -6.91
CA SER A 198 -17.84 15.79 -8.29
C SER A 198 -18.39 14.60 -9.06
N HIS A 199 -19.06 14.85 -10.18
CA HIS A 199 -19.54 13.81 -11.09
C HIS A 199 -18.59 13.73 -12.29
N GLY A 200 -18.11 12.52 -12.61
CA GLY A 200 -17.03 12.32 -13.58
C GLY A 200 -15.77 13.08 -13.17
N PRO A 201 -15.20 12.83 -11.98
CA PRO A 201 -14.07 13.59 -11.48
C PRO A 201 -12.86 13.47 -12.40
N GLY A 202 -12.12 14.57 -12.55
CA GLY A 202 -10.89 14.64 -13.32
C GLY A 202 -11.09 15.17 -14.74
N PRO A 203 -9.99 15.46 -15.46
CA PRO A 203 -10.05 16.03 -16.80
C PRO A 203 -10.61 15.04 -17.84
N TYR A 204 -10.65 13.73 -17.53
CA TYR A 204 -11.06 12.67 -18.44
C TYR A 204 -12.25 11.85 -17.93
N GLY A 205 -12.90 12.28 -16.84
CA GLY A 205 -13.91 11.49 -16.15
C GLY A 205 -13.32 10.29 -15.39
N CYS A 206 -14.18 9.44 -14.84
CA CYS A 206 -13.79 8.21 -14.17
C CYS A 206 -14.83 7.14 -14.49
N ALA A 207 -14.56 6.35 -15.52
CA ALA A 207 -15.49 5.34 -15.98
C ALA A 207 -15.27 4.01 -15.30
N SER A 208 -16.33 3.43 -14.73
CA SER A 208 -16.30 2.15 -14.01
C SER A 208 -15.22 2.14 -12.92
N LEU A 209 -15.49 2.85 -11.83
CA LEU A 209 -14.60 2.85 -10.66
C LEU A 209 -14.42 1.43 -10.13
N ASN A 210 -13.18 0.98 -10.09
CA ASN A 210 -12.77 -0.29 -9.52
C ASN A 210 -12.49 -0.16 -8.02
N GLU A 211 -11.74 0.87 -7.63
CA GLU A 211 -11.37 1.11 -6.22
C GLU A 211 -11.10 2.60 -5.96
N LEU A 212 -11.32 3.04 -4.72
CA LEU A 212 -10.76 4.29 -4.19
C LEU A 212 -10.03 4.05 -2.86
N ALA A 213 -9.02 4.87 -2.59
CA ALA A 213 -8.40 4.93 -1.27
C ALA A 213 -7.97 6.36 -0.92
N LEU A 214 -7.98 6.67 0.38
CA LEU A 214 -7.42 7.89 0.92
C LEU A 214 -5.96 7.69 1.27
N THR A 215 -5.15 8.71 1.00
CA THR A 215 -3.82 8.85 1.63
C THR A 215 -3.95 8.84 3.16
N PRO A 216 -2.96 8.32 3.91
CA PRO A 216 -3.02 8.27 5.37
C PRO A 216 -3.20 9.65 6.02
N ASP A 217 -2.69 10.73 5.42
CA ASP A 217 -2.92 12.09 5.93
C ASP A 217 -4.26 12.71 5.50
N ALA A 218 -5.12 11.92 4.85
CA ALA A 218 -6.41 12.26 4.28
C ALA A 218 -6.39 13.42 3.27
N ARG A 219 -5.23 13.85 2.76
CA ARG A 219 -5.17 15.04 1.88
C ARG A 219 -5.50 14.75 0.44
N GLN A 220 -5.30 13.52 0.00
CA GLN A 220 -5.66 13.06 -1.34
C GLN A 220 -6.51 11.79 -1.28
N VAL A 221 -7.43 11.67 -2.23
CA VAL A 221 -8.08 10.42 -2.63
C VAL A 221 -7.57 10.01 -4.01
N VAL A 222 -7.23 8.72 -4.15
CA VAL A 222 -6.78 8.14 -5.42
C VAL A 222 -7.85 7.18 -5.92
N LEU A 223 -8.19 7.29 -7.21
CA LEU A 223 -9.19 6.46 -7.87
C LEU A 223 -8.52 5.54 -8.90
N ALA A 224 -8.89 4.26 -8.88
CA ALA A 224 -8.65 3.30 -9.96
C ALA A 224 -9.92 3.19 -10.80
N CYS A 225 -9.93 3.80 -11.99
CA CYS A 225 -11.04 3.74 -12.93
C CYS A 225 -10.65 2.86 -14.12
N ALA A 226 -11.59 2.12 -14.72
CA ALA A 226 -11.30 1.37 -15.94
C ALA A 226 -10.90 2.29 -17.11
N SER A 227 -11.33 3.55 -17.10
CA SER A 227 -10.83 4.63 -17.96
C SER A 227 -10.90 5.97 -17.19
N PRO A 228 -9.90 6.86 -17.31
CA PRO A 228 -8.65 6.75 -18.09
C PRO A 228 -7.72 5.65 -17.57
N TYR A 229 -6.74 5.23 -18.37
CA TYR A 229 -5.74 4.21 -18.03
C TYR A 229 -4.62 4.74 -17.11
N ASP A 230 -5.03 5.53 -16.11
CA ASP A 230 -4.17 6.09 -15.07
C ASP A 230 -4.95 6.16 -13.77
N HIS A 231 -4.28 5.99 -12.64
CA HIS A 231 -4.87 6.27 -11.33
C HIS A 231 -4.92 7.78 -11.12
N GLN A 232 -6.12 8.29 -10.84
CA GLN A 232 -6.34 9.73 -10.70
C GLN A 232 -6.29 10.15 -9.24
N ALA A 233 -5.50 11.17 -8.92
CA ALA A 233 -5.41 11.75 -7.58
C ALA A 233 -6.22 13.04 -7.50
N PHE A 234 -6.95 13.22 -6.40
CA PHE A 234 -7.74 14.40 -6.12
C PHE A 234 -7.48 14.90 -4.72
N ARG A 235 -7.44 16.22 -4.51
CA ARG A 235 -7.40 16.79 -3.16
C ARG A 235 -8.70 16.49 -2.45
N THR A 236 -8.63 15.89 -1.26
CA THR A 236 -9.81 15.54 -0.49
C THR A 236 -10.63 16.77 -0.09
N ALA A 237 -9.99 17.92 0.13
CA ALA A 237 -10.65 19.13 0.62
C ALA A 237 -11.73 19.67 -0.34
N ASP A 238 -11.48 19.64 -1.65
CA ASP A 238 -12.32 20.25 -2.68
C ASP A 238 -12.54 19.38 -3.93
N LEU A 239 -12.00 18.15 -3.94
CA LEU A 239 -12.02 17.20 -5.06
C LEU A 239 -11.42 17.76 -6.36
N SER A 240 -10.56 18.77 -6.26
CA SER A 240 -9.78 19.24 -7.40
C SER A 240 -8.73 18.20 -7.80
N HIS A 241 -8.56 17.99 -9.12
CA HIS A 241 -7.57 17.07 -9.65
C HIS A 241 -6.15 17.50 -9.26
N ASP A 242 -5.37 16.57 -8.72
CA ASP A 242 -4.03 16.81 -8.15
C ASP A 242 -2.93 15.98 -8.82
N GLY A 243 -3.26 15.27 -9.91
CA GLY A 243 -2.28 14.55 -10.73
C GLY A 243 -2.72 13.13 -11.07
N PHE A 244 -1.80 12.40 -11.70
CA PHE A 244 -1.95 11.01 -12.05
C PHE A 244 -0.80 10.21 -11.46
N TYR A 245 -1.07 8.96 -11.09
CA TYR A 245 -0.04 7.95 -10.95
C TYR A 245 -0.14 7.02 -12.16
N THR A 246 0.90 7.01 -12.99
CA THR A 246 0.89 6.29 -14.26
C THR A 246 1.29 4.82 -14.06
N THR A 247 0.33 3.93 -14.21
CA THR A 247 0.54 2.48 -14.32
C THR A 247 0.43 2.04 -15.78
N ASP A 248 0.05 0.79 -16.03
CA ASP A 248 -0.42 0.32 -17.34
C ASP A 248 -1.97 0.42 -17.43
N ALA A 249 -2.52 -0.10 -18.53
CA ALA A 249 -3.96 -0.07 -18.81
C ALA A 249 -4.80 -0.90 -17.84
N TYR A 250 -6.01 -0.38 -17.58
CA TYR A 250 -7.01 -0.96 -16.68
C TYR A 250 -6.63 -0.93 -15.19
N PRO A 251 -6.47 0.26 -14.59
CA PRO A 251 -6.35 0.44 -13.14
C PRO A 251 -7.42 -0.32 -12.36
N ASN A 252 -7.04 -1.13 -11.39
CA ASN A 252 -7.99 -1.97 -10.66
C ASN A 252 -7.80 -2.00 -9.13
N ALA A 253 -6.66 -1.55 -8.61
CA ALA A 253 -6.39 -1.54 -7.18
C ALA A 253 -5.60 -0.31 -6.71
N VAL A 254 -5.85 0.11 -5.47
CA VAL A 254 -5.20 1.23 -4.77
C VAL A 254 -5.01 0.88 -3.30
N ALA A 255 -3.77 0.76 -2.84
CA ALA A 255 -3.46 0.45 -1.45
C ALA A 255 -2.37 1.37 -0.88
N PHE A 256 -2.67 2.05 0.22
CA PHE A 256 -1.70 2.83 0.98
C PHE A 256 -1.20 2.06 2.21
N ALA A 257 0.10 2.09 2.46
CA ALA A 257 0.68 1.77 3.77
C ALA A 257 0.59 2.98 4.71
N PRO A 258 0.67 2.80 6.04
CA PRO A 258 0.56 3.91 7.00
C PRO A 258 1.62 5.01 6.85
N ASP A 259 2.79 4.70 6.29
CA ASP A 259 3.85 5.68 6.02
C ASP A 259 3.65 6.48 4.72
N GLY A 260 2.56 6.20 3.99
CA GLY A 260 2.21 6.83 2.72
C GLY A 260 2.77 6.10 1.49
N THR A 261 3.44 4.96 1.66
CA THR A 261 3.83 4.10 0.54
C THR A 261 2.58 3.67 -0.22
N LEU A 262 2.58 3.80 -1.54
CA LEU A 262 1.42 3.51 -2.38
C LEU A 262 1.71 2.31 -3.26
N ALA A 263 0.82 1.32 -3.26
CA ALA A 263 0.77 0.25 -4.25
C ALA A 263 -0.45 0.43 -5.15
N LEU A 264 -0.25 0.34 -6.46
CA LEU A 264 -1.29 0.46 -7.47
C LEU A 264 -1.32 -0.79 -8.32
N GLY A 265 -2.51 -1.29 -8.63
CA GLY A 265 -2.71 -2.48 -9.46
C GLY A 265 -3.26 -2.16 -10.85
N SER A 266 -2.93 -3.01 -11.82
CA SER A 266 -3.44 -2.95 -13.20
C SER A 266 -3.82 -4.34 -13.71
N ASP A 267 -4.93 -4.44 -14.46
CA ASP A 267 -5.32 -5.66 -15.21
C ASP A 267 -4.63 -5.70 -16.59
N ALA A 268 -3.32 -5.45 -16.60
CA ALA A 268 -2.47 -5.47 -17.79
C ALA A 268 -1.77 -6.84 -17.96
N ARG A 269 -0.82 -6.97 -18.89
CA ARG A 269 -0.18 -8.25 -19.25
C ARG A 269 1.30 -8.37 -18.88
N HIS A 270 1.91 -7.31 -18.35
CA HIS A 270 3.37 -7.25 -18.15
C HIS A 270 3.71 -7.04 -16.70
N ASP A 271 3.41 -5.85 -16.19
CA ASP A 271 3.51 -5.53 -14.78
C ASP A 271 2.07 -5.50 -14.22
N ASP A 272 1.89 -6.00 -13.00
CA ASP A 272 0.58 -6.15 -12.38
C ASP A 272 0.37 -5.19 -11.22
N ALA A 273 1.48 -4.75 -10.60
CA ALA A 273 1.49 -3.79 -9.52
C ALA A 273 2.69 -2.83 -9.59
N TRP A 274 2.51 -1.62 -9.06
CA TRP A 274 3.55 -0.59 -8.97
C TRP A 274 3.61 -0.04 -7.57
N VAL A 275 4.82 0.16 -7.06
CA VAL A 275 5.08 0.78 -5.75
C VAL A 275 5.59 2.20 -5.97
N TYR A 276 5.05 3.15 -5.21
CA TYR A 276 5.40 4.57 -5.21
C TYR A 276 5.85 5.00 -3.83
N ARG A 277 6.88 5.85 -3.78
CA ARG A 277 7.30 6.51 -2.55
C ARG A 277 6.33 7.65 -2.21
N PRO A 278 6.09 7.94 -0.92
CA PRO A 278 5.29 9.10 -0.51
C PRO A 278 5.83 10.40 -1.14
N GLY A 279 4.95 11.15 -1.79
CA GLY A 279 5.28 12.45 -2.41
C GLY A 279 5.96 12.38 -3.78
N TYR A 280 6.09 11.19 -4.38
CA TYR A 280 6.59 10.99 -5.74
C TYR A 280 5.48 10.47 -6.65
N ASP A 281 5.42 10.98 -7.87
CA ASP A 281 4.45 10.62 -8.92
C ASP A 281 5.00 9.58 -9.92
N ALA A 282 6.29 9.26 -9.84
CA ALA A 282 6.94 8.23 -10.62
C ALA A 282 7.10 6.93 -9.79
N PRO A 283 6.92 5.74 -10.40
CA PRO A 283 6.97 4.47 -9.68
C PRO A 283 8.39 4.15 -9.25
N LEU A 284 8.56 3.80 -7.97
CA LEU A 284 9.80 3.26 -7.43
C LEU A 284 10.14 1.90 -8.06
N LYS A 285 9.12 1.06 -8.23
CA LYS A 285 9.24 -0.33 -8.68
C LYS A 285 7.98 -0.76 -9.41
N ALA A 286 8.14 -1.50 -10.50
CA ALA A 286 7.09 -2.28 -11.13
C ALA A 286 7.27 -3.76 -10.74
N ILE A 287 6.16 -4.46 -10.51
CA ILE A 287 6.11 -5.83 -10.00
C ILE A 287 5.30 -6.68 -10.97
N ASP A 288 5.98 -7.69 -11.51
CA ASP A 288 5.39 -8.77 -12.31
C ASP A 288 4.98 -9.91 -11.36
N LEU A 289 3.68 -10.21 -11.28
CA LEU A 289 3.10 -11.28 -10.46
C LEU A 289 2.96 -12.60 -11.26
N GLY A 290 3.50 -12.64 -12.47
CA GLY A 290 3.61 -13.79 -13.35
C GLY A 290 2.50 -13.85 -14.39
N ALA A 291 1.92 -15.04 -14.58
CA ALA A 291 0.79 -15.22 -15.50
C ALA A 291 -0.56 -14.76 -14.91
N ASP A 292 -0.55 -14.29 -13.67
CA ASP A 292 -1.73 -13.93 -12.89
C ASP A 292 -1.89 -12.41 -12.90
N ARG A 293 -3.12 -11.93 -12.87
CA ARG A 293 -3.43 -10.50 -12.84
C ARG A 293 -4.04 -10.13 -11.50
N THR A 294 -3.77 -8.92 -11.04
CA THR A 294 -4.45 -8.37 -9.86
C THR A 294 -5.96 -8.36 -10.08
N VAL A 295 -6.71 -8.72 -9.05
CA VAL A 295 -8.16 -8.55 -9.05
C VAL A 295 -8.51 -7.13 -8.58
N THR A 296 -9.71 -6.64 -8.90
CA THR A 296 -10.21 -5.36 -8.36
C THR A 296 -10.14 -5.37 -6.84
N GLY A 297 -9.49 -4.37 -6.22
CA GLY A 297 -9.30 -4.32 -4.76
C GLY A 297 -8.19 -5.25 -4.23
N GLY A 298 -7.47 -5.93 -5.12
CA GLY A 298 -6.65 -7.09 -4.78
C GLY A 298 -5.34 -6.79 -4.05
N LEU A 299 -5.06 -5.57 -3.60
CA LEU A 299 -3.79 -5.20 -2.98
C LEU A 299 -4.03 -4.69 -1.55
N ALA A 300 -3.20 -5.11 -0.58
CA ALA A 300 -3.19 -4.50 0.75
C ALA A 300 -1.82 -4.61 1.42
N TRP A 301 -1.42 -3.56 2.12
CA TRP A 301 -0.15 -3.50 2.85
C TRP A 301 -0.28 -4.11 4.25
N ALA A 302 0.79 -4.76 4.71
CA ALA A 302 1.00 -4.88 6.15
C ALA A 302 1.20 -3.49 6.76
N PRO A 303 0.60 -3.18 7.93
CA PRO A 303 0.76 -1.87 8.57
C PRO A 303 2.21 -1.49 8.90
N ASP A 304 3.09 -2.49 9.02
CA ASP A 304 4.52 -2.33 9.27
C ASP A 304 5.35 -2.24 7.98
N HIS A 305 4.73 -1.96 6.82
CA HIS A 305 5.31 -1.88 5.46
C HIS A 305 6.11 -3.10 4.97
N SER A 306 6.24 -4.15 5.77
CA SER A 306 7.14 -5.26 5.48
C SER A 306 6.67 -6.14 4.33
N ARG A 307 5.35 -6.12 4.05
CA ARG A 307 4.70 -6.99 3.07
C ARG A 307 3.63 -6.27 2.27
N LEU A 308 3.51 -6.65 1.01
CA LEU A 308 2.35 -6.38 0.18
C LEU A 308 1.65 -7.71 -0.11
N PHE A 309 0.38 -7.78 0.23
CA PHE A 309 -0.49 -8.90 -0.10
C PHE A 309 -1.19 -8.61 -1.42
N ALA A 310 -1.16 -9.57 -2.35
CA ALA A 310 -1.84 -9.45 -3.62
C ALA A 310 -2.73 -10.67 -3.87
N VAL A 311 -4.03 -10.45 -4.09
CA VAL A 311 -4.93 -11.46 -4.63
C VAL A 311 -4.93 -11.36 -6.14
N VAL A 312 -4.66 -12.47 -6.80
CA VAL A 312 -4.51 -12.54 -8.25
C VAL A 312 -5.30 -13.69 -8.85
N THR A 313 -5.58 -13.60 -10.15
CA THR A 313 -6.20 -14.68 -10.93
C THR A 313 -5.62 -14.75 -12.34
N THR A 314 -5.50 -15.95 -12.89
CA THR A 314 -4.95 -16.17 -14.24
C THR A 314 -5.92 -15.74 -15.36
N TYR A 315 -7.23 -15.74 -15.08
CA TYR A 315 -8.30 -15.26 -15.96
C TYR A 315 -9.58 -15.06 -15.14
N SER A 316 -10.61 -14.40 -15.67
CA SER A 316 -11.81 -14.01 -14.89
C SER A 316 -12.59 -15.13 -14.19
N SER A 317 -12.35 -16.40 -14.54
CA SER A 317 -12.91 -17.59 -13.89
C SER A 317 -11.85 -18.57 -13.37
N GLY A 318 -10.58 -18.14 -13.33
CA GLY A 318 -9.45 -18.92 -12.85
C GLY A 318 -9.41 -19.04 -11.32
N PRO A 319 -8.53 -19.90 -10.78
CA PRO A 319 -8.33 -20.00 -9.34
C PRO A 319 -7.73 -18.69 -8.80
N PHE A 320 -8.20 -18.28 -7.62
CA PHE A 320 -7.63 -17.14 -6.91
C PHE A 320 -6.40 -17.57 -6.12
N THR A 321 -5.36 -16.74 -6.13
CA THR A 321 -4.10 -16.97 -5.43
C THR A 321 -3.76 -15.77 -4.58
N LEU A 322 -3.38 -15.99 -3.32
CA LEU A 322 -2.74 -14.99 -2.48
C LEU A 322 -1.23 -15.05 -2.70
N LYS A 323 -0.67 -13.97 -3.22
CA LYS A 323 0.77 -13.71 -3.23
C LYS A 323 1.13 -12.87 -2.01
N VAL A 324 2.21 -13.23 -1.33
CA VAL A 324 2.80 -12.41 -0.29
C VAL A 324 4.16 -11.97 -0.79
N LEU A 325 4.33 -10.66 -0.95
CA LEU A 325 5.59 -10.06 -1.37
C LEU A 325 6.30 -9.52 -0.14
N ASP A 326 7.53 -9.97 0.08
CA ASP A 326 8.38 -9.51 1.17
C ASP A 326 9.27 -8.35 0.70
N ASP A 327 9.34 -7.28 1.52
CA ASP A 327 10.04 -6.02 1.17
C ASP A 327 9.78 -5.54 -0.27
N PRO A 328 8.50 -5.39 -0.67
CA PRO A 328 8.15 -5.07 -2.05
C PRO A 328 8.65 -3.69 -2.47
N ALA A 329 8.88 -2.79 -1.52
CA ALA A 329 9.40 -1.44 -1.72
C ALA A 329 10.94 -1.37 -1.78
N GLY A 330 11.64 -2.36 -1.24
CA GLY A 330 13.09 -2.46 -1.28
C GLY A 330 13.66 -2.50 -2.69
N GLN A 331 14.73 -1.75 -2.91
CA GLN A 331 15.55 -1.68 -4.11
C GLN A 331 17.02 -1.85 -3.76
N GLU A 332 17.74 -2.62 -4.56
CA GLU A 332 19.17 -2.74 -4.39
C GLU A 332 19.89 -1.44 -4.78
N SER A 333 20.90 -1.06 -4.00
CA SER A 333 21.81 0.01 -4.38
C SER A 333 23.21 -0.52 -4.65
N THR A 334 23.97 0.19 -5.48
CA THR A 334 25.36 -0.13 -5.76
C THR A 334 26.23 1.09 -5.57
N LEU A 335 27.33 0.91 -4.86
CA LEU A 335 28.35 1.93 -4.66
C LEU A 335 29.64 1.47 -5.34
N LEU A 336 30.19 2.32 -6.20
CA LEU A 336 31.48 2.09 -6.84
C LEU A 336 32.41 3.26 -6.53
N LEU A 337 33.56 2.98 -5.92
CA LEU A 337 34.65 3.94 -5.80
C LEU A 337 35.67 3.72 -6.92
N ASP A 338 36.26 4.82 -7.37
CA ASP A 338 37.38 4.85 -8.31
C ASP A 338 38.43 5.88 -7.83
N GLY A 339 39.70 5.55 -8.04
CA GLY A 339 40.82 6.33 -7.55
C GLY A 339 42.09 6.05 -8.35
N PRO A 340 43.14 6.87 -8.18
CA PRO A 340 44.38 6.63 -8.88
C PRO A 340 45.02 5.31 -8.42
N GLU A 341 45.52 4.51 -9.36
CA GLU A 341 46.21 3.24 -9.02
C GLU A 341 47.41 3.46 -8.09
N THR A 342 48.10 4.61 -8.24
CA THR A 342 49.29 4.94 -7.47
C THR A 342 49.33 6.40 -7.05
N ALA A 343 50.03 6.70 -5.95
CA ALA A 343 50.25 8.07 -5.49
C ALA A 343 51.59 8.21 -4.76
N LYS A 344 52.21 9.40 -4.82
CA LYS A 344 53.35 9.71 -3.96
C LYS A 344 52.89 9.95 -2.53
N ARG A 345 53.75 9.62 -1.57
CA ARG A 345 53.53 9.91 -0.16
C ARG A 345 53.24 11.39 0.07
N GLY A 346 52.11 11.69 0.72
CA GLY A 346 51.66 13.06 0.99
C GLY A 346 51.07 13.81 -0.20
N GLN A 347 51.06 13.20 -1.40
CA GLN A 347 50.35 13.75 -2.57
C GLN A 347 48.85 13.81 -2.28
N GLN A 348 48.21 14.91 -2.67
CA GLN A 348 46.76 14.97 -2.65
C GLN A 348 46.20 14.12 -3.78
N ILE A 349 45.33 13.18 -3.43
CA ILE A 349 44.58 12.38 -4.37
C ILE A 349 43.10 12.73 -4.29
N THR A 350 42.39 12.43 -5.36
CA THR A 350 40.93 12.48 -5.43
C THR A 350 40.43 11.06 -5.63
N ILE A 351 39.47 10.66 -4.81
CA ILE A 351 38.69 9.44 -4.99
C ILE A 351 37.30 9.89 -5.42
N THR A 352 36.80 9.32 -6.51
CA THR A 352 35.45 9.52 -7.02
C THR A 352 34.59 8.30 -6.74
N GLY A 353 33.29 8.45 -6.80
CA GLY A 353 32.40 7.31 -6.78
C GLY A 353 31.01 7.62 -7.32
N THR A 354 30.25 6.55 -7.54
CA THR A 354 28.88 6.59 -8.03
C THR A 354 28.02 5.69 -7.16
N LEU A 355 26.91 6.23 -6.66
CA LEU A 355 25.83 5.50 -6.01
C LEU A 355 24.65 5.39 -6.98
N THR A 356 24.17 4.18 -7.23
CA THR A 356 22.99 3.89 -8.06
C THR A 356 21.95 3.09 -7.30
N PRO A 357 20.66 3.15 -7.66
CA PRO A 357 20.07 4.01 -8.69
C PRO A 357 20.03 5.50 -8.28
N THR A 358 20.03 6.41 -9.26
CA THR A 358 20.04 7.86 -9.03
C THR A 358 18.65 8.46 -8.86
N THR A 359 17.64 7.82 -9.48
CA THR A 359 16.26 8.30 -9.61
C THR A 359 15.56 8.55 -8.27
N TRP A 360 16.08 7.98 -7.17
CA TRP A 360 15.43 7.98 -5.86
C TRP A 360 16.35 8.43 -4.72
N LEU A 361 17.51 9.01 -5.05
CA LEU A 361 18.42 9.50 -4.03
C LEU A 361 17.83 10.75 -3.37
N GLY A 362 17.52 10.63 -2.08
CA GLY A 362 17.04 11.74 -1.28
C GLY A 362 18.05 12.89 -1.24
N ALA A 363 17.54 14.13 -1.20
CA ALA A 363 18.39 15.30 -1.01
C ALA A 363 19.20 15.17 0.28
N GLY A 364 20.51 15.42 0.21
CA GLY A 364 21.41 15.27 1.35
C GLY A 364 21.84 13.83 1.66
N THR A 365 21.64 12.89 0.73
CA THR A 365 22.24 11.56 0.82
C THR A 365 23.76 11.65 1.06
N THR A 366 24.28 10.85 1.99
CA THR A 366 25.71 10.81 2.32
C THR A 366 26.24 9.39 2.38
N VAL A 367 27.55 9.26 2.15
CA VAL A 367 28.32 8.04 2.43
C VAL A 367 29.35 8.31 3.51
N SER A 368 29.55 7.33 4.40
CA SER A 368 30.63 7.36 5.39
C SER A 368 31.94 6.90 4.75
N LEU A 369 33.05 7.55 5.10
CA LEU A 369 34.35 7.31 4.49
C LEU A 369 35.37 6.84 5.53
N ARG A 370 36.16 5.83 5.16
CA ARG A 370 37.24 5.28 6.00
C ARG A 370 38.47 4.98 5.16
N ARG A 371 39.64 5.30 5.71
CA ARG A 371 40.94 4.89 5.17
C ARG A 371 41.60 3.89 6.10
N SER A 372 42.02 2.74 5.60
CA SER A 372 42.78 1.75 6.36
C SER A 372 44.07 1.35 5.66
N THR A 373 44.96 0.69 6.39
CA THR A 373 46.20 0.09 5.87
C THR A 373 46.37 -1.33 6.42
N PHE A 374 47.36 -2.09 5.94
CA PHE A 374 47.63 -3.42 6.49
C PHE A 374 48.10 -3.34 7.95
N ALA A 375 48.88 -2.30 8.29
CA ALA A 375 49.37 -2.06 9.64
C ALA A 375 48.30 -1.47 10.58
N ASP A 376 47.29 -0.82 10.02
CA ASP A 376 46.14 -0.25 10.74
C ASP A 376 44.82 -0.66 10.04
N PRO A 377 44.35 -1.90 10.28
CA PRO A 377 43.15 -2.41 9.65
C PRO A 377 41.86 -1.82 10.23
N ALA A 378 41.91 -1.23 11.44
CA ALA A 378 40.78 -0.49 11.99
C ALA A 378 40.55 0.82 11.20
N GLY A 379 41.64 1.44 10.76
CA GLY A 379 41.65 2.61 9.90
C GLY A 379 41.23 3.90 10.62
N VAL A 380 41.16 4.96 9.84
CA VAL A 380 40.80 6.31 10.28
C VAL A 380 39.60 6.79 9.47
N SER A 381 38.59 7.35 10.16
CA SER A 381 37.46 7.99 9.48
C SER A 381 37.92 9.23 8.73
N LEU A 382 37.43 9.39 7.51
CA LEU A 382 37.61 10.61 6.71
C LEU A 382 36.37 11.51 6.76
N GLY A 383 35.40 11.20 7.61
CA GLY A 383 34.10 11.88 7.67
C GLY A 383 33.10 11.29 6.68
N THR A 384 32.28 12.16 6.08
CA THR A 384 31.23 11.79 5.13
C THR A 384 31.37 12.59 3.84
N ALA A 385 30.99 12.00 2.71
CA ALA A 385 30.80 12.71 1.44
C ALA A 385 29.32 12.76 1.07
N THR A 386 28.88 13.92 0.59
CA THR A 386 27.53 14.08 0.02
C THR A 386 27.49 13.47 -1.37
N VAL A 387 26.40 12.79 -1.67
CA VAL A 387 26.09 12.25 -3.00
C VAL A 387 25.26 13.29 -3.74
N SER A 388 25.71 13.67 -4.93
CA SER A 388 24.99 14.56 -5.83
C SER A 388 23.71 13.90 -6.36
N PRO A 389 22.72 14.66 -6.86
CA PRO A 389 21.49 14.09 -7.42
C PRO A 389 21.71 13.13 -8.60
N ASP A 390 22.84 13.24 -9.31
CA ASP A 390 23.25 12.32 -10.38
C ASP A 390 23.98 11.07 -9.86
N GLY A 391 24.00 10.85 -8.54
CA GLY A 391 24.65 9.72 -7.88
C GLY A 391 26.14 9.89 -7.67
N THR A 392 26.76 10.97 -8.15
CA THR A 392 28.22 11.14 -8.05
C THR A 392 28.65 11.66 -6.69
N LEU A 393 29.81 11.20 -6.22
CA LEU A 393 30.49 11.72 -5.04
C LEU A 393 31.99 11.83 -5.28
N ALA A 394 32.65 12.72 -4.56
CA ALA A 394 34.11 12.84 -4.59
C ALA A 394 34.64 13.31 -3.24
N PHE A 395 35.82 12.82 -2.88
CA PHE A 395 36.55 13.31 -1.71
C PHE A 395 38.06 13.28 -1.98
N THR A 396 38.81 14.00 -1.15
CA THR A 396 40.27 14.07 -1.28
C THR A 396 40.95 13.62 0.00
N ASP A 397 42.13 13.02 -0.15
CA ASP A 397 42.99 12.65 0.98
C ASP A 397 44.47 12.87 0.62
N ARG A 398 45.32 12.88 1.66
CA ARG A 398 46.79 12.90 1.55
C ARG A 398 47.38 11.73 2.33
N PRO A 399 47.52 10.53 1.73
CA PRO A 399 48.03 9.37 2.45
C PRO A 399 49.49 9.58 2.86
N ARG A 400 49.81 9.29 4.12
CA ARG A 400 51.15 9.48 4.72
C ARG A 400 51.90 8.18 4.96
N THR A 401 51.31 7.05 4.62
CA THR A 401 51.90 5.71 4.79
C THR A 401 52.14 5.12 3.41
N THR A 402 53.30 4.52 3.19
CA THR A 402 53.64 3.81 1.96
C THR A 402 53.04 2.40 1.95
N GLY A 403 52.93 1.82 0.76
CA GLY A 403 52.23 0.56 0.51
C GLY A 403 50.77 0.77 0.11
N THR A 404 50.02 -0.32 0.04
CA THR A 404 48.60 -0.28 -0.32
C THR A 404 47.80 0.46 0.75
N VAL A 405 46.96 1.40 0.31
CA VAL A 405 45.97 2.12 1.13
C VAL A 405 44.58 1.78 0.61
N TRP A 406 43.68 1.41 1.53
CA TRP A 406 42.30 1.08 1.22
C TRP A 406 41.40 2.26 1.58
N TYR A 407 40.62 2.74 0.61
CA TYR A 407 39.60 3.76 0.81
C TYR A 407 38.23 3.11 0.70
N GLU A 408 37.51 3.05 1.80
CA GLU A 408 36.17 2.47 1.88
C GLU A 408 35.13 3.58 1.96
N ALA A 409 34.05 3.42 1.19
CA ALA A 409 32.82 4.20 1.36
C ALA A 409 31.67 3.26 1.69
N LYS A 410 30.81 3.67 2.63
CA LYS A 410 29.56 2.95 2.97
C LYS A 410 28.36 3.87 2.92
N TYR A 411 27.37 3.47 2.13
CA TYR A 411 26.02 3.96 2.15
C TYR A 411 25.17 3.08 3.09
N ALA A 412 24.49 3.69 4.05
CA ALA A 412 23.73 2.96 5.05
C ALA A 412 22.35 2.47 4.56
N GLY A 413 21.91 2.87 3.37
CA GLY A 413 20.52 2.77 2.95
C GLY A 413 19.66 3.92 3.47
N ASP A 414 18.43 4.03 2.95
CA ASP A 414 17.43 5.03 3.36
C ASP A 414 16.07 4.41 3.72
N GLY A 415 16.03 3.09 3.95
CA GLY A 415 14.80 2.32 4.16
C GLY A 415 14.16 1.83 2.86
N TRP A 416 14.60 2.33 1.71
CA TRP A 416 14.09 1.94 0.40
C TRP A 416 15.19 1.43 -0.52
N LEU A 417 16.38 2.04 -0.44
CA LEU A 417 17.60 1.57 -1.05
C LEU A 417 18.41 0.76 -0.04
N SER A 418 18.87 -0.43 -0.44
CA SER A 418 19.68 -1.30 0.39
C SER A 418 21.02 -0.64 0.74
N PRO A 419 21.66 -0.98 1.87
CA PRO A 419 23.02 -0.53 2.17
C PRO A 419 24.01 -1.01 1.11
N ALA A 420 24.98 -0.17 0.75
CA ALA A 420 26.03 -0.51 -0.20
C ALA A 420 27.40 -0.07 0.29
N GLU A 421 28.44 -0.82 -0.05
CA GLU A 421 29.82 -0.48 0.28
C GLU A 421 30.77 -0.73 -0.89
N SER A 422 31.86 0.02 -0.93
CA SER A 422 32.87 -0.09 -1.97
C SER A 422 34.24 0.26 -1.42
N VAL A 423 35.28 -0.33 -2.03
CA VAL A 423 36.67 -0.09 -1.64
C VAL A 423 37.49 0.22 -2.89
N ALA A 424 38.18 1.36 -2.88
CA ALA A 424 39.23 1.70 -3.84
C ALA A 424 40.61 1.47 -3.23
N LEU A 425 41.55 1.00 -4.05
CA LEU A 425 42.93 0.72 -3.67
C LEU A 425 43.86 1.75 -4.31
N VAL A 426 44.79 2.28 -3.51
CA VAL A 426 45.84 3.19 -3.99
C VAL A 426 47.17 2.70 -3.47
N GLU A 427 48.13 2.44 -4.37
CA GLU A 427 49.49 2.07 -3.99
C GLU A 427 50.33 3.33 -3.75
N VAL A 428 50.81 3.51 -2.52
CA VAL A 428 51.54 4.71 -2.12
C VAL A 428 53.05 4.45 -2.08
N PHE A 429 53.79 5.17 -2.93
CA PHE A 429 55.25 5.10 -3.00
C PHE A 429 55.90 6.42 -2.56
N ASP A 430 57.23 6.41 -2.34
CA ASP A 430 57.97 7.59 -1.86
C ASP A 430 58.12 8.71 -2.91
#